data_AF-A0A9D9RQ22-F1
#
_entry.id   AF-A0A9D9RQ22-F1
#
_cell.length_a   1.000
_cell.length_b   1.000
_cell.length_c   1.000
_cell.angle_alpha   90.00
_cell.angle_beta   90.00
_cell.angle_gamma   90.00
#
_symmetry.space_group_name_H-M   'P 1'
#
loop_
_entity.id
_entity.type
_entity.pdbx_description
1 polymer ?
#
loop_
_entity_poly.entity_id
_entity_poly.type
_entity_poly.pdbx_seq_one_letter_code
_entity_poly.pdbx_strand_id
1 'polypeptide(L)'
;MNDINSLSHTLHQWIRWMRLQRALVWFVRGLAIGLGLSLLAGGFGLMQAKLLKREFLALVLLLTLTVPLVAGIIAYLWKIEKIKAARYFDRKLHLGERVSTALELQTENHSIEIIQKQLDDAVTVSRGVKPNRDLPLRFKRLDAYLALFFAVLISLLWIRGETFFAAATRQRAVEQAITEQQAQIEEIIKEIEANKELTNEQKQALTEPLQQALSDLKENPTMEGAVSTLVNTGEKLQALSGEQAQQSLQTLKETGSSLAAQEGSPLESVGKEMANGNLANAASELANMDLSQMNSEELQQTAEQLQAMANAVASTNPQLAQE
;
A
#
# COMPACT_ATOMS: atom_id res chain seq x y z
N MET A 1 42.01 7.13 48.64
CA MET A 1 41.78 6.64 47.25
C MET A 1 40.40 5.97 47.07
N ASN A 2 39.80 5.38 48.11
CA ASN A 2 38.48 4.73 48.03
C ASN A 2 37.30 5.71 47.93
N ASP A 3 37.43 6.91 48.49
CA ASP A 3 36.30 7.85 48.59
C ASP A 3 36.00 8.57 47.27
N ILE A 4 37.03 8.87 46.46
CA ILE A 4 36.87 9.45 45.11
C ILE A 4 36.10 8.48 44.21
N ASN A 5 36.50 7.21 44.24
CA ASN A 5 35.83 6.16 43.47
C ASN A 5 34.37 6.02 43.92
N SER A 6 34.12 6.09 45.23
CA SER A 6 32.77 6.07 45.82
C SER A 6 31.91 7.24 45.34
N LEU A 7 32.42 8.47 45.43
CA LEU A 7 31.69 9.67 44.97
C LEU A 7 31.41 9.61 43.46
N SER A 8 32.41 9.19 42.67
CA SER A 8 32.26 9.06 41.23
C SER A 8 31.21 8.00 40.89
N HIS A 9 31.18 6.86 41.59
CA HIS A 9 30.21 5.80 41.38
C HIS A 9 28.79 6.28 41.69
N THR A 10 28.59 6.98 42.82
CA THR A 10 27.30 7.58 43.17
C THR A 10 26.83 8.58 42.11
N LEU A 11 27.72 9.45 41.63
CA LEU A 11 27.41 10.40 40.55
C LEU A 11 27.06 9.67 39.23
N HIS A 12 27.76 8.59 38.88
CA HIS A 12 27.41 7.77 37.71
C HIS A 12 26.02 7.14 37.84
N GLN A 13 25.63 6.68 39.04
CA GLN A 13 24.28 6.15 39.29
C GLN A 13 23.22 7.23 39.09
N TRP A 14 23.45 8.44 39.63
CA TRP A 14 22.53 9.56 39.46
C TRP A 14 22.41 9.98 37.99
N ILE A 15 23.54 10.02 37.27
CA ILE A 15 23.56 10.30 35.82
C ILE A 15 22.82 9.21 35.04
N ARG A 16 23.01 7.93 35.36
CA ARG A 16 22.27 6.82 34.73
C ARG A 16 20.77 6.97 34.94
N TRP A 17 20.33 7.28 36.15
CA TRP A 17 18.92 7.54 36.44
C TRP A 17 18.39 8.74 35.65
N MET A 18 19.13 9.84 35.59
CA MET A 18 18.76 11.02 34.79
C MET A 18 18.67 10.70 33.29
N ARG A 19 19.57 9.86 32.76
CA ARG A 19 19.51 9.39 31.36
C ARG A 19 18.27 8.55 31.11
N LEU A 20 17.91 7.64 32.01
CA LEU A 20 16.67 6.84 31.92
C LEU A 20 15.43 7.74 31.93
N GLN A 21 15.38 8.74 32.83
CA GLN A 21 14.27 9.71 32.85
C GLN A 21 14.16 10.49 31.54
N ARG A 22 15.30 10.98 31.03
CA ARG A 22 15.35 11.70 29.76
C ARG A 22 14.91 10.81 28.59
N ALA A 23 15.40 9.57 28.55
CA ALA A 23 15.03 8.59 27.53
C ALA A 23 13.53 8.32 27.55
N LEU A 24 12.93 8.15 28.72
CA LEU A 24 11.49 7.92 28.86
C LEU A 24 10.67 9.14 28.40
N VAL A 25 11.08 10.35 28.76
CA VAL A 25 10.41 11.58 28.27
C VAL A 25 10.50 11.69 26.75
N TRP A 26 11.67 11.44 26.16
CA TRP A 26 11.85 11.48 24.71
C TRP A 26 11.19 10.32 23.99
N PHE A 27 11.02 9.17 24.64
CA PHE A 27 10.22 8.06 24.12
C PHE A 27 8.76 8.47 23.98
N VAL A 28 8.16 9.07 25.02
CA VAL A 28 6.76 9.55 24.95
C VAL A 28 6.60 10.67 23.92
N ARG A 29 7.56 11.59 23.82
CA ARG A 29 7.53 12.63 22.77
C ARG A 29 7.73 12.05 21.38
N GLY A 30 8.66 11.11 21.24
CA GLY A 30 8.90 10.40 20.00
C GLY A 30 7.68 9.60 19.55
N LEU A 31 6.85 9.11 20.48
CA LEU A 31 5.58 8.48 20.18
C LEU A 31 4.62 9.48 19.54
N ALA A 32 4.46 10.66 20.13
CA ALA A 32 3.62 11.73 19.57
C ALA A 32 4.13 12.19 18.20
N ILE A 33 5.46 12.33 18.03
CA ILE A 33 6.08 12.69 16.74
C ILE A 33 5.87 11.58 15.71
N GLY A 34 6.08 10.33 16.09
CA GLY A 34 5.88 9.16 15.22
C GLY A 34 4.45 9.07 14.73
N LEU A 35 3.47 9.19 15.62
CA LEU A 35 2.05 9.23 15.27
C LEU A 35 1.71 10.44 14.40
N GLY A 36 2.26 11.63 14.69
CA GLY A 36 2.07 12.81 13.86
C GLY A 36 2.62 12.63 12.44
N LEU A 37 3.82 12.05 12.30
CA LEU A 37 4.41 11.72 11.00
C LEU A 37 3.61 10.64 10.26
N SER A 38 3.13 9.61 10.97
CA SER A 38 2.25 8.60 10.39
C SER A 38 0.94 9.20 9.89
N LEU A 39 0.36 10.15 10.62
CA LEU A 39 -0.86 10.83 10.22
C LEU A 39 -0.63 11.67 8.96
N LEU A 40 0.48 12.42 8.88
CA LEU A 40 0.82 13.22 7.71
C LEU A 40 1.10 12.34 6.48
N ALA A 41 1.98 11.36 6.61
CA ALA A 41 2.34 10.46 5.50
C ALA A 41 1.16 9.58 5.07
N GLY A 42 0.44 9.02 6.03
CA GLY A 42 -0.74 8.21 5.80
C GLY A 42 -1.89 9.01 5.19
N GLY A 43 -2.17 10.22 5.69
CA GLY A 43 -3.18 11.13 5.14
C GLY A 43 -2.86 11.56 3.71
N PHE A 44 -1.61 11.97 3.45
CA PHE A 44 -1.17 12.35 2.10
C PHE A 44 -1.30 11.18 1.12
N GLY A 45 -0.89 9.98 1.53
CA GLY A 45 -0.96 8.82 0.67
C GLY A 45 -2.38 8.27 0.47
N LEU A 46 -3.28 8.48 1.43
CA LEU A 46 -4.72 8.23 1.29
C LEU A 46 -5.37 9.19 0.27
N MET A 47 -4.99 10.47 0.26
CA MET A 47 -5.49 11.42 -0.74
C MET A 47 -5.10 11.03 -2.18
N GLN A 48 -3.96 10.34 -2.36
CA GLN A 48 -3.56 9.81 -3.66
C GLN A 48 -4.22 8.47 -4.02
N ALA A 49 -4.99 7.86 -3.11
CA ALA A 49 -5.56 6.51 -3.28
C ALA A 49 -4.53 5.44 -3.68
N LYS A 50 -3.26 5.60 -3.27
CA LYS A 50 -2.16 4.67 -3.63
C LYS A 50 -1.83 3.64 -2.55
N LEU A 51 -2.22 3.91 -1.31
CA LEU A 51 -1.91 3.02 -0.19
C LEU A 51 -2.97 1.94 -0.05
N LEU A 52 -2.50 0.70 0.06
CA LEU A 52 -3.33 -0.39 0.55
C LEU A 52 -3.48 -0.31 2.07
N LYS A 53 -4.57 -0.91 2.57
CA LYS A 53 -4.87 -1.02 4.00
C LYS A 53 -3.71 -1.63 4.81
N ARG A 54 -3.07 -2.67 4.27
CA ARG A 54 -1.91 -3.33 4.91
C ARG A 54 -0.67 -2.44 4.96
N GLU A 55 -0.42 -1.68 3.90
CA GLU A 55 0.74 -0.76 3.81
C GLU A 55 0.57 0.43 4.75
N PHE A 56 -0.66 0.94 4.86
CA PHE A 56 -0.98 1.97 5.84
C PHE A 56 -0.71 1.50 7.27
N LEU A 57 -1.16 0.29 7.65
CA LEU A 57 -0.84 -0.26 8.98
C LEU A 57 0.66 -0.47 9.16
N ALA A 58 1.35 -1.00 8.15
CA ALA A 58 2.78 -1.22 8.23
C ALA A 58 3.54 0.10 8.46
N LEU A 59 3.16 1.17 7.75
CA LEU A 59 3.73 2.51 7.92
C LEU A 59 3.47 3.06 9.32
N VAL A 60 2.21 2.98 9.81
CA VAL A 60 1.84 3.47 11.14
C VAL A 60 2.61 2.70 12.21
N LEU A 61 2.64 1.38 12.14
CA LEU A 61 3.36 0.54 13.10
C LEU A 61 4.87 0.80 13.07
N LEU A 62 5.46 0.88 11.87
CA LEU A 62 6.89 1.15 11.70
C LEU A 62 7.27 2.48 12.34
N LEU A 63 6.58 3.57 12.02
CA LEU A 63 6.90 4.89 12.56
C LEU A 63 6.59 5.00 14.06
N THR A 64 5.46 4.43 14.51
CA THR A 64 5.09 4.44 15.93
C THR A 64 6.05 3.63 16.79
N LEU A 65 6.72 2.61 16.24
CA LEU A 65 7.70 1.82 16.98
C LEU A 65 9.13 2.39 16.89
N THR A 66 9.55 2.79 15.69
CA THR A 66 10.94 3.19 15.43
C THR A 66 11.26 4.58 15.96
N VAL A 67 10.39 5.57 15.73
CA VAL A 67 10.63 6.96 16.14
C VAL A 67 10.81 7.12 17.66
N PRO A 68 9.91 6.60 18.53
CA PRO A 68 10.12 6.71 19.98
C PRO A 68 11.34 5.94 20.47
N LEU A 69 11.65 4.79 19.87
CA LEU A 69 12.80 3.98 20.25
C LEU A 69 14.10 4.71 19.91
N VAL A 70 14.23 5.25 18.69
CA VAL A 70 15.37 6.05 18.27
C VAL A 70 15.50 7.32 19.12
N ALA A 71 14.41 8.05 19.34
CA ALA A 71 14.41 9.24 20.20
C ALA A 71 14.85 8.92 21.64
N GLY A 72 14.38 7.82 22.20
CA GLY A 72 14.77 7.33 23.53
C GLY A 72 16.25 6.95 23.61
N ILE A 73 16.77 6.23 22.61
CA ILE A 73 18.19 5.84 22.54
C ILE A 73 19.09 7.07 22.41
N ILE A 74 18.78 7.99 21.49
CA ILE A 74 19.52 9.23 21.30
C ILE A 74 19.54 10.04 22.60
N ALA A 75 18.39 10.16 23.26
CA ALA A 75 18.27 10.87 24.53
C ALA A 75 19.06 10.19 25.67
N TYR A 76 19.14 8.86 25.69
CA TYR A 76 19.91 8.10 26.67
C TYR A 76 21.43 8.25 26.47
N LEU A 77 21.88 8.20 25.21
CA LEU A 77 23.30 8.27 24.85
C LEU A 77 23.85 9.71 24.84
N TRP A 78 22.98 10.72 24.88
CA TRP A 78 23.38 12.12 24.85
C TRP A 78 24.39 12.44 25.96
N LYS A 79 25.52 13.04 25.56
CA LYS A 79 26.63 13.35 26.48
C LYS A 79 26.17 14.28 27.59
N ILE A 80 26.51 13.94 28.83
CA ILE A 80 26.29 14.78 30.02
C ILE A 80 27.65 15.02 30.66
N GLU A 81 28.04 16.27 30.78
CA GLU A 81 29.26 16.65 31.50
C GLU A 81 29.08 16.41 33.00
N LYS A 82 30.05 15.74 33.62
CA LYS A 82 29.99 15.34 35.04
C LYS A 82 29.81 16.54 35.97
N ILE A 83 30.52 17.65 35.71
CA ILE A 83 30.42 18.85 36.55
C ILE A 83 29.05 19.55 36.43
N LYS A 84 28.48 19.61 35.22
CA LYS A 84 27.12 20.13 35.02
C LYS A 84 26.09 19.25 35.73
N ALA A 85 26.27 17.93 35.70
CA ALA A 85 25.42 17.00 36.44
C ALA A 85 25.55 17.19 37.96
N ALA A 86 26.76 17.32 38.49
CA ALA A 86 27.00 17.56 39.91
C ALA A 86 26.27 18.82 40.39
N ARG A 87 26.48 19.96 39.72
CA ARG A 87 25.78 21.23 40.02
C ARG A 87 24.26 21.10 39.92
N TYR A 88 23.76 20.35 38.93
CA TYR A 88 22.32 20.08 38.80
C TYR A 88 21.77 19.31 39.99
N PHE A 89 22.47 18.25 40.43
CA PHE A 89 22.07 17.44 41.57
C PHE A 89 22.20 18.20 42.89
N ASP A 90 23.25 19.01 43.09
CA ASP A 90 23.40 19.84 44.28
C ASP A 90 22.21 20.78 44.47
N ARG A 91 21.75 21.42 43.39
CA ARG A 91 20.57 22.30 43.42
C ARG A 91 19.27 21.52 43.64
N LYS A 92 19.10 20.40 42.94
CA LYS A 92 17.84 19.64 42.95
C LYS A 92 17.64 18.83 44.23
N LEU A 93 18.73 18.40 44.86
CA LEU A 93 18.74 17.60 46.08
C LEU A 93 19.15 18.43 47.32
N HIS A 94 19.34 19.73 47.17
CA HIS A 94 19.72 20.66 48.24
C HIS A 94 21.01 20.28 48.98
N LEU A 95 22.03 19.84 48.26
CA LEU A 95 23.30 19.36 48.83
C LEU A 95 24.31 20.49 49.13
N GLY A 96 23.96 21.75 48.85
CA GLY A 96 24.81 22.91 49.17
C GLY A 96 26.17 22.91 48.47
N GLU A 97 26.20 22.54 47.18
CA GLU A 97 27.40 22.52 46.32
C GLU A 97 28.49 21.50 46.71
N ARG A 98 28.25 20.69 47.74
CA ARG A 98 29.23 19.73 48.27
C ARG A 98 29.80 18.79 47.20
N VAL A 99 28.95 18.30 46.27
CA VAL A 99 29.38 17.37 45.21
C VAL A 99 30.12 18.10 44.08
N SER A 100 29.66 19.27 43.66
CA SER A 100 30.35 20.08 42.64
C SER A 100 31.71 20.58 43.13
N THR A 101 31.80 21.09 44.36
CA THR A 101 33.03 21.61 44.95
C THR A 101 34.05 20.49 45.16
N ALA A 102 33.61 19.31 45.61
CA ALA A 102 34.50 18.14 45.74
C ALA A 102 35.08 17.67 44.39
N LEU A 103 34.39 17.92 43.27
CA LEU A 103 34.87 17.59 41.93
C LEU A 103 35.78 18.68 41.33
N GLU A 104 35.49 19.95 41.62
CA GLU A 104 36.30 21.10 41.20
C GLU A 104 37.66 21.13 41.91
N LEU A 105 37.68 20.95 43.23
CA LEU A 105 38.90 20.94 44.05
C LEU A 105 39.87 19.80 43.69
N GLN A 106 39.42 18.74 43.00
CA GLN A 106 40.30 17.70 42.47
C GLN A 106 41.11 18.13 41.25
N THR A 107 40.66 19.18 40.56
CA THR A 107 41.31 19.68 39.33
C THR A 107 42.31 20.81 39.66
N GLU A 108 42.20 21.40 40.83
CA GLU A 108 42.99 22.57 41.25
C GLU A 108 44.03 22.20 42.32
N ASN A 109 45.14 22.95 42.37
CA ASN A 109 46.27 22.65 43.25
C ASN A 109 45.99 23.15 44.68
N HIS A 110 45.27 22.35 45.48
CA HIS A 110 44.91 22.65 46.87
C HIS A 110 45.61 21.73 47.87
N SER A 111 45.58 22.11 49.15
CA SER A 111 46.07 21.26 50.25
C SER A 111 45.32 19.93 50.29
N ILE A 112 46.07 18.82 50.36
CA ILE A 112 45.54 17.44 50.35
C ILE A 112 44.53 17.23 51.49
N GLU A 113 44.74 17.86 52.65
CA GLU A 113 43.84 17.74 53.80
C GLU A 113 42.45 18.34 53.54
N ILE A 114 42.40 19.51 52.87
CA ILE A 114 41.14 20.17 52.52
C ILE A 114 40.37 19.34 51.50
N ILE A 115 41.07 18.81 50.49
CA ILE A 115 40.48 17.94 49.47
C ILE A 115 39.86 16.69 50.15
N GLN A 116 40.57 16.05 51.08
CA GLN A 116 40.07 14.86 51.77
C GLN A 116 38.83 15.16 52.62
N LYS A 117 38.84 16.24 53.42
CA LYS A 117 37.68 16.61 54.25
C LYS A 117 36.45 16.96 53.41
N GLN A 118 36.62 17.73 52.34
CA GLN A 118 35.52 18.06 51.43
C GLN A 118 34.95 16.80 50.76
N LEU A 119 35.81 15.86 50.41
CA LEU A 119 35.40 14.65 49.73
C LEU A 119 34.66 13.68 50.66
N ASP A 120 35.13 13.52 51.89
CA ASP A 120 34.46 12.71 52.91
C ASP A 120 33.07 13.27 53.25
N ASP A 121 32.95 14.60 53.36
CA ASP A 121 31.65 15.27 53.55
C ASP A 121 30.72 15.01 52.35
N ALA A 122 31.21 15.18 51.11
CA ALA A 122 30.42 14.93 49.91
C ALA A 122 29.98 13.45 49.78
N VAL A 123 30.84 12.50 50.15
CA VAL A 123 30.50 11.06 50.16
C VAL A 123 29.44 10.77 51.22
N THR A 124 29.59 11.33 52.42
CA THR A 124 28.65 11.11 53.53
C THR A 124 27.25 11.60 53.19
N VAL A 125 27.13 12.83 52.67
CA VAL A 125 25.83 13.39 52.28
C VAL A 125 25.24 12.65 51.07
N SER A 126 26.05 12.30 50.07
CA SER A 126 25.55 11.64 48.85
C SER A 126 25.03 10.21 49.09
N ARG A 127 25.53 9.50 50.11
CA ARG A 127 25.01 8.17 50.50
C ARG A 127 23.55 8.20 50.99
N GLY A 128 23.09 9.33 51.51
CA GLY A 128 21.70 9.50 51.99
C GLY A 128 20.67 9.67 50.87
N VAL A 129 21.12 9.97 49.65
CA VAL A 129 20.27 10.23 48.49
C VAL A 129 19.87 8.93 47.82
N LYS A 130 18.57 8.73 47.62
CA LYS A 130 18.02 7.61 46.84
C LYS A 130 17.44 8.15 45.53
N PRO A 131 18.03 7.85 44.35
CA PRO A 131 17.60 8.44 43.08
C PRO A 131 16.12 8.24 42.73
N ASN A 132 15.55 7.07 43.05
CA ASN A 132 14.15 6.76 42.78
C ASN A 132 13.16 7.62 43.60
N ARG A 133 13.52 7.96 44.83
CA ARG A 133 12.70 8.76 45.76
C ARG A 133 12.92 10.26 45.53
N ASP A 134 14.19 10.67 45.48
CA ASP A 134 14.58 12.08 45.53
C ASP A 134 14.62 12.73 44.14
N LEU A 135 14.62 11.92 43.07
CA LEU A 135 14.47 12.36 41.68
C LEU A 135 13.27 11.65 41.05
N PRO A 136 12.02 12.04 41.37
CA PRO A 136 10.84 11.37 40.84
C PRO A 136 10.70 11.56 39.33
N LEU A 137 10.18 10.52 38.66
CA LEU A 137 9.82 10.57 37.24
C LEU A 137 8.65 11.54 37.04
N ARG A 138 8.88 12.62 36.28
CA ARG A 138 7.84 13.57 35.89
C ARG A 138 7.70 13.58 34.37
N PHE A 139 6.58 13.07 33.87
CA PHE A 139 6.20 13.22 32.47
C PHE A 139 5.20 14.38 32.33
N LYS A 140 5.28 15.11 31.23
CA LYS A 140 4.29 16.15 30.92
C LYS A 140 3.04 15.46 30.38
N ARG A 141 1.90 15.61 31.08
CA ARG A 141 0.62 15.03 30.62
C ARG A 141 0.23 15.49 29.21
N LEU A 142 0.65 16.69 28.83
CA LEU A 142 0.46 17.22 27.48
C LEU A 142 1.03 16.31 26.39
N ASP A 143 2.23 15.75 26.60
CA ASP A 143 2.88 14.88 25.61
C ASP A 143 2.05 13.58 25.40
N ALA A 144 1.45 13.07 26.48
CA ALA A 144 0.57 11.90 26.42
C ALA A 144 -0.79 12.22 25.76
N TYR A 145 -1.40 13.38 26.09
CA TYR A 145 -2.64 13.81 25.42
C TYR A 145 -2.44 14.05 23.93
N LEU A 146 -1.27 14.57 23.53
CA LEU A 146 -0.96 14.78 22.12
C LEU A 146 -0.82 13.45 21.37
N ALA A 147 -0.14 12.47 21.97
CA ALA A 147 -0.07 11.12 21.41
C ALA A 147 -1.45 10.47 21.30
N LEU A 148 -2.29 10.58 22.35
CA LEU A 148 -3.66 10.08 22.33
C LEU A 148 -4.48 10.74 21.22
N PHE A 149 -4.39 12.07 21.08
CA PHE A 149 -5.07 12.83 20.05
C PHE A 149 -4.71 12.34 18.64
N PHE A 150 -3.42 12.17 18.33
CA PHE A 150 -3.00 11.62 17.03
C PHE A 150 -3.45 10.18 16.83
N ALA A 151 -3.43 9.35 17.87
CA ALA A 151 -3.93 7.97 17.77
C ALA A 151 -5.43 7.93 17.45
N VAL A 152 -6.23 8.81 18.04
CA VAL A 152 -7.66 8.95 17.70
C VAL A 152 -7.84 9.40 16.24
N LEU A 153 -7.07 10.40 15.78
CA LEU A 153 -7.13 10.85 14.38
C LEU A 153 -6.76 9.76 13.39
N ILE A 154 -5.69 9.00 13.64
CA ILE A 154 -5.30 7.85 12.81
C ILE A 154 -6.40 6.80 12.79
N SER A 155 -7.04 6.53 13.94
CA SER A 155 -8.15 5.57 14.02
C SER A 155 -9.37 6.03 13.23
N LEU A 156 -9.71 7.33 13.29
CA LEU A 156 -10.77 7.91 12.48
C LEU A 156 -10.45 7.82 10.98
N LEU A 157 -9.20 8.13 10.60
CA LEU A 157 -8.72 8.04 9.23
C LEU A 157 -8.80 6.59 8.72
N TRP A 158 -8.47 5.61 9.55
CA TRP A 158 -8.60 4.18 9.24
C TRP A 158 -10.04 3.77 8.96
N ILE A 159 -10.97 4.13 9.85
CA ILE A 159 -12.39 3.78 9.72
C ILE A 159 -13.00 4.47 8.50
N ARG A 160 -12.72 5.76 8.30
CA ARG A 160 -13.30 6.54 7.21
C ARG A 160 -12.63 6.26 5.86
N GLY A 161 -11.40 5.77 5.88
CA GLY A 161 -10.54 5.51 4.73
C GLY A 161 -10.91 4.27 3.92
N GLU A 162 -11.86 3.45 4.36
CA GLU A 162 -12.22 2.18 3.69
C GLU A 162 -12.53 2.36 2.19
N THR A 163 -13.21 3.44 1.82
CA THR A 163 -13.53 3.76 0.41
C THR A 163 -12.28 4.04 -0.42
N PHE A 164 -11.29 4.74 0.16
CA PHE A 164 -10.02 5.04 -0.51
C PHE A 164 -9.14 3.79 -0.63
N PHE A 165 -9.12 2.94 0.41
CA PHE A 165 -8.40 1.66 0.35
C PHE A 165 -9.01 0.71 -0.70
N ALA A 166 -10.34 0.68 -0.83
CA ALA A 166 -11.02 -0.10 -1.85
C ALA A 166 -10.70 0.42 -3.27
N ALA A 167 -10.69 1.74 -3.46
CA ALA A 167 -10.28 2.36 -4.72
C ALA A 167 -8.83 2.00 -5.08
N ALA A 168 -7.89 2.10 -4.13
CA ALA A 168 -6.49 1.72 -4.30
C ALA A 168 -6.33 0.24 -4.71
N THR A 169 -7.14 -0.65 -4.11
CA THR A 169 -7.12 -2.08 -4.40
C THR A 169 -7.62 -2.36 -5.82
N ARG A 170 -8.70 -1.71 -6.25
CA ARG A 170 -9.22 -1.84 -7.63
C ARG A 170 -8.20 -1.36 -8.66
N GLN A 171 -7.55 -0.22 -8.40
CA GLN A 171 -6.54 0.31 -9.31
C GLN A 171 -5.36 -0.66 -9.46
N ARG A 172 -4.84 -1.24 -8.37
CA ARG A 172 -3.77 -2.25 -8.47
C ARG A 172 -4.21 -3.53 -9.18
N ALA A 173 -5.45 -3.97 -8.98
CA ALA A 173 -5.98 -5.13 -9.69
C ALA A 173 -6.04 -4.87 -11.20
N VAL A 174 -6.45 -3.66 -11.61
CA VAL A 174 -6.43 -3.22 -13.02
C VAL A 174 -4.99 -3.17 -13.55
N GLU A 175 -4.05 -2.55 -12.83
CA GLU A 175 -2.64 -2.49 -13.24
C GLU A 175 -2.02 -3.89 -13.40
N GLN A 176 -2.34 -4.83 -12.50
CA GLN A 176 -1.92 -6.23 -12.59
C GLN A 176 -2.51 -6.92 -13.80
N ALA A 177 -3.83 -6.79 -14.01
CA ALA A 177 -4.49 -7.37 -15.19
C ALA A 177 -3.91 -6.81 -16.49
N ILE A 178 -3.66 -5.50 -16.56
CA ILE A 178 -3.01 -4.87 -17.73
C ILE A 178 -1.60 -5.45 -17.94
N THR A 179 -0.82 -5.65 -16.88
CA THR A 179 0.52 -6.24 -16.97
C THR A 179 0.46 -7.69 -17.46
N GLU A 180 -0.50 -8.48 -17.00
CA GLU A 180 -0.73 -9.85 -17.49
C GLU A 180 -1.13 -9.86 -18.97
N GLN A 181 -2.03 -8.96 -19.39
CA GLN A 181 -2.41 -8.80 -20.79
C GLN A 181 -1.25 -8.36 -21.67
N GLN A 182 -0.39 -7.45 -21.19
CA GLN A 182 0.84 -7.09 -21.89
C GLN A 182 1.77 -8.29 -22.10
N ALA A 183 1.89 -9.17 -21.10
CA ALA A 183 2.71 -10.38 -21.21
C ALA A 183 2.12 -11.38 -22.22
N GLN A 184 0.80 -11.56 -22.24
CA GLN A 184 0.11 -12.39 -23.23
C GLN A 184 0.29 -11.86 -24.66
N ILE A 185 0.15 -10.54 -24.86
CA ILE A 185 0.39 -9.91 -26.16
C ILE A 185 1.84 -10.12 -26.61
N GLU A 186 2.81 -9.99 -25.70
CA GLU A 186 4.23 -10.23 -26.01
C GLU A 186 4.50 -11.70 -26.39
N GLU A 187 3.84 -12.65 -25.74
CA GLU A 187 3.92 -14.08 -26.06
C GLU A 187 3.31 -14.36 -27.45
N ILE A 188 2.13 -13.83 -27.74
CA ILE A 188 1.48 -13.95 -29.06
C ILE A 188 2.39 -13.39 -30.17
N ILE A 189 3.03 -12.24 -29.94
CA ILE A 189 3.99 -11.66 -30.90
C ILE A 189 5.15 -12.64 -31.17
N LYS A 190 5.72 -13.25 -30.12
CA LYS A 190 6.79 -14.24 -30.26
C LYS A 190 6.35 -15.48 -31.02
N GLU A 191 5.13 -15.97 -30.78
CA GLU A 191 4.56 -17.10 -31.51
C GLU A 191 4.35 -16.80 -33.00
N ILE A 192 3.84 -15.62 -33.33
CA ILE A 192 3.67 -15.16 -34.72
C ILE A 192 5.04 -15.07 -35.42
N GLU A 193 6.04 -14.50 -34.76
CA GLU A 193 7.41 -14.40 -35.30
C GLU A 193 8.06 -15.77 -35.51
N ALA A 194 7.83 -16.72 -34.59
CA ALA A 194 8.36 -18.08 -34.65
C ALA A 194 7.65 -18.99 -35.67
N ASN A 195 6.41 -18.67 -36.06
CA ASN A 195 5.63 -19.48 -36.99
C ASN A 195 6.26 -19.49 -38.40
N LYS A 196 6.54 -20.67 -38.96
CA LYS A 196 7.17 -20.81 -40.29
C LYS A 196 6.17 -20.84 -41.44
N GLU A 197 4.87 -20.96 -41.16
CA GLU A 197 3.80 -21.03 -42.16
C GLU A 197 3.36 -19.64 -42.66
N LEU A 198 3.63 -18.59 -41.87
CA LEU A 198 3.30 -17.21 -42.22
C LEU A 198 4.40 -16.57 -43.07
N THR A 199 4.01 -15.86 -44.13
CA THR A 199 4.96 -15.03 -44.89
C THR A 199 5.46 -13.85 -44.05
N ASN A 200 6.59 -13.27 -44.43
CA ASN A 200 7.14 -12.12 -43.70
C ASN A 200 6.17 -10.93 -43.69
N GLU A 201 5.42 -10.72 -44.78
CA GLU A 201 4.39 -9.68 -44.86
C GLU A 201 3.22 -9.96 -43.90
N GLN A 202 2.79 -11.21 -43.77
CA GLN A 202 1.72 -11.60 -42.85
C GLN A 202 2.14 -11.48 -41.38
N LYS A 203 3.38 -11.85 -41.05
CA LYS A 203 3.95 -11.65 -39.70
C LYS A 203 3.94 -10.18 -39.33
N GLN A 204 4.45 -9.33 -40.22
CA GLN A 204 4.54 -7.90 -39.95
C GLN A 204 3.15 -7.26 -39.81
N ALA A 205 2.18 -7.67 -40.63
CA ALA A 205 0.80 -7.18 -40.56
C ALA A 205 0.08 -7.55 -39.25
N LEU A 206 0.34 -8.73 -38.68
CA LEU A 206 -0.25 -9.16 -37.41
C LEU A 206 0.48 -8.59 -36.18
N THR A 207 1.81 -8.45 -36.27
CA THR A 207 2.64 -7.99 -35.16
C THR A 207 2.57 -6.47 -34.96
N GLU A 208 2.42 -5.68 -36.01
CA GLU A 208 2.39 -4.20 -35.91
C GLU A 208 1.22 -3.68 -35.03
N PRO A 209 -0.04 -4.10 -35.21
CA PRO A 209 -1.14 -3.70 -34.32
C PRO A 209 -0.94 -4.13 -32.87
N LEU A 210 -0.37 -5.33 -32.64
CA LEU A 210 -0.10 -5.86 -31.30
C LEU A 210 1.04 -5.11 -30.59
N GLN A 211 2.11 -4.74 -31.31
CA GLN A 211 3.19 -3.92 -30.78
C GLN A 211 2.71 -2.51 -30.43
N GLN A 212 1.87 -1.92 -31.28
CA GLN A 212 1.22 -0.63 -30.99
C GLN A 212 0.36 -0.74 -29.72
N ALA A 213 -0.46 -1.79 -29.62
CA ALA A 213 -1.29 -2.05 -28.43
C ALA A 213 -0.44 -2.15 -27.15
N LEU A 214 0.69 -2.85 -27.22
CA LEU A 214 1.61 -3.01 -26.10
C LEU A 214 2.25 -1.68 -25.69
N SER A 215 2.58 -0.81 -26.65
CA SER A 215 3.07 0.54 -26.37
C SER A 215 1.99 1.41 -25.71
N ASP A 216 0.79 1.43 -26.28
CA ASP A 216 -0.32 2.24 -25.79
C ASP A 216 -0.76 1.81 -24.37
N LEU A 217 -0.76 0.50 -24.08
CA LEU A 217 -1.02 -0.05 -22.75
C LEU A 217 0.05 0.33 -21.71
N LYS A 218 1.31 0.56 -22.14
CA LYS A 218 2.38 1.03 -21.26
C LYS A 218 2.28 2.53 -20.99
N GLU A 219 1.87 3.31 -21.97
CA GLU A 219 1.72 4.77 -21.83
C GLU A 219 0.49 5.14 -20.98
N ASN A 220 -0.61 4.39 -21.07
CA ASN A 220 -1.84 4.67 -20.33
C ASN A 220 -2.41 3.42 -19.64
N PRO A 221 -1.89 3.03 -18.46
CA PRO A 221 -2.31 1.84 -17.73
C PRO A 221 -3.61 2.06 -16.93
N THR A 222 -4.57 2.76 -17.51
CA THR A 222 -5.91 2.96 -16.94
C THR A 222 -6.88 1.92 -17.50
N MET A 223 -7.97 1.66 -16.79
CA MET A 223 -8.99 0.71 -17.25
C MET A 223 -9.58 1.16 -18.59
N GLU A 224 -9.94 2.44 -18.70
CA GLU A 224 -10.51 3.04 -19.91
C GLU A 224 -9.51 3.02 -21.06
N GLY A 225 -8.24 3.35 -20.79
CA GLY A 225 -7.17 3.27 -21.78
C GLY A 225 -6.98 1.85 -22.29
N ALA A 226 -6.91 0.87 -21.39
CA ALA A 226 -6.71 -0.52 -21.75
C ALA A 226 -7.86 -1.11 -22.57
N VAL A 227 -9.11 -0.84 -22.18
CA VAL A 227 -10.29 -1.28 -22.95
C VAL A 227 -10.28 -0.67 -24.35
N SER A 228 -10.04 0.64 -24.48
CA SER A 228 -9.96 1.31 -25.77
C SER A 228 -8.87 0.70 -26.67
N THR A 229 -7.67 0.51 -26.13
CA THR A 229 -6.55 -0.08 -26.88
C THR A 229 -6.85 -1.51 -27.32
N LEU A 230 -7.40 -2.35 -26.44
CA LEU A 230 -7.73 -3.73 -26.79
C LEU A 230 -8.83 -3.82 -27.86
N VAL A 231 -9.88 -2.98 -27.75
CA VAL A 231 -10.96 -2.92 -28.75
C VAL A 231 -10.42 -2.46 -30.11
N ASN A 232 -9.67 -1.35 -30.14
CA ASN A 232 -9.09 -0.82 -31.38
C ASN A 232 -8.14 -1.84 -32.05
N THR A 233 -7.36 -2.57 -31.25
CA THR A 233 -6.48 -3.61 -31.78
C THR A 233 -7.26 -4.83 -32.28
N GLY A 234 -8.33 -5.22 -31.58
CA GLY A 234 -9.26 -6.24 -32.04
C GLY A 234 -9.86 -5.90 -33.41
N GLU A 235 -10.32 -4.65 -33.59
CA GLU A 235 -10.86 -4.17 -34.87
C GLU A 235 -9.82 -4.20 -36.00
N LYS A 236 -8.58 -3.77 -35.73
CA LYS A 236 -7.47 -3.80 -36.70
C LYS A 236 -7.12 -5.23 -37.10
N LEU A 237 -7.06 -6.16 -36.15
CA LEU A 237 -6.80 -7.58 -36.42
C LEU A 237 -7.96 -8.23 -37.18
N GLN A 238 -9.20 -7.87 -36.86
CA GLN A 238 -10.38 -8.35 -37.56
C GLN A 238 -10.40 -7.86 -39.02
N ALA A 239 -10.02 -6.61 -39.29
CA ALA A 239 -9.89 -6.08 -40.65
C ALA A 239 -8.81 -6.82 -41.47
N LEU A 240 -7.74 -7.29 -40.83
CA LEU A 240 -6.66 -8.06 -41.46
C LEU A 240 -7.04 -9.53 -41.74
N SER A 241 -8.02 -10.08 -41.03
CA SER A 241 -8.49 -11.46 -41.20
C SER A 241 -9.30 -11.74 -42.49
N GLY A 242 -9.60 -10.70 -43.28
CA GLY A 242 -10.04 -10.83 -44.68
C GLY A 242 -11.38 -11.54 -44.96
N GLU A 243 -11.59 -11.88 -46.24
CA GLU A 243 -12.82 -12.34 -46.91
C GLU A 243 -13.60 -13.45 -46.18
N GLN A 244 -12.90 -14.35 -45.47
CA GLN A 244 -13.48 -15.49 -44.78
C GLN A 244 -14.16 -15.10 -43.46
N ALA A 245 -13.60 -14.09 -42.77
CA ALA A 245 -14.26 -13.45 -41.65
C ALA A 245 -15.46 -12.64 -42.12
N GLN A 246 -15.34 -11.93 -43.26
CA GLN A 246 -16.46 -11.18 -43.87
C GLN A 246 -17.61 -12.09 -44.34
N GLN A 247 -17.33 -13.24 -44.94
CA GLN A 247 -18.35 -14.22 -45.34
C GLN A 247 -19.08 -14.80 -44.13
N SER A 248 -18.34 -15.14 -43.07
CA SER A 248 -18.91 -15.62 -41.81
C SER A 248 -19.74 -14.54 -41.12
N LEU A 249 -19.28 -13.29 -41.13
CA LEU A 249 -20.01 -12.15 -40.58
C LEU A 249 -21.28 -11.83 -41.39
N GLN A 250 -21.25 -12.01 -42.72
CA GLN A 250 -22.41 -11.84 -43.58
C GLN A 250 -23.49 -12.89 -43.26
N THR A 251 -23.11 -14.17 -43.15
CA THR A 251 -24.04 -15.26 -42.79
C THR A 251 -24.59 -15.09 -41.36
N LEU A 252 -23.78 -14.62 -40.42
CA LEU A 252 -24.23 -14.31 -39.05
C LEU A 252 -25.18 -13.11 -39.02
N LYS A 253 -24.95 -12.09 -39.85
CA LYS A 253 -25.84 -10.93 -40.00
C LYS A 253 -27.17 -11.31 -40.66
N GLU A 254 -27.16 -12.18 -41.65
CA GLU A 254 -28.37 -12.73 -42.28
C GLU A 254 -29.18 -13.58 -41.29
N THR A 255 -28.51 -14.40 -40.50
CA THR A 255 -29.12 -15.20 -39.43
C THR A 255 -29.72 -14.29 -38.34
N GLY A 256 -28.98 -13.26 -37.91
CA GLY A 256 -29.46 -12.26 -36.97
C GLY A 256 -30.67 -11.48 -37.48
N SER A 257 -30.67 -11.13 -38.77
CA SER A 257 -31.80 -10.43 -39.41
C SER A 257 -33.05 -11.31 -39.48
N SER A 258 -32.89 -12.62 -39.70
CA SER A 258 -34.00 -13.58 -39.66
C SER A 258 -34.57 -13.75 -38.25
N LEU A 259 -33.72 -13.71 -37.21
CA LEU A 259 -34.16 -13.75 -35.81
C LEU A 259 -34.83 -12.44 -35.37
N ALA A 260 -34.29 -11.30 -35.80
CA ALA A 260 -34.84 -9.97 -35.51
C ALA A 260 -36.19 -9.72 -36.20
N ALA A 261 -36.44 -10.38 -37.34
CA ALA A 261 -37.70 -10.28 -38.09
C ALA A 261 -38.86 -11.07 -37.45
N GLN A 262 -38.59 -11.91 -36.46
CA GLN A 262 -39.62 -12.62 -35.70
C GLN A 262 -40.02 -11.79 -34.48
N GLU A 263 -40.91 -10.81 -34.73
CA GLU A 263 -41.44 -9.90 -33.70
C GLU A 263 -42.11 -10.70 -32.56
N GLY A 264 -41.70 -10.42 -31.32
CA GLY A 264 -42.22 -11.09 -30.13
C GLY A 264 -41.49 -12.40 -29.77
N SER A 265 -40.41 -12.76 -30.49
CA SER A 265 -39.52 -13.83 -30.05
C SER A 265 -38.64 -13.38 -28.88
N PRO A 266 -38.41 -14.24 -27.88
CA PRO A 266 -37.39 -14.04 -26.85
C PRO A 266 -35.98 -13.76 -27.39
N LEU A 267 -35.68 -14.24 -28.60
CA LEU A 267 -34.40 -14.08 -29.28
C LEU A 267 -34.34 -12.84 -30.20
N GLU A 268 -35.37 -11.99 -30.21
CA GLU A 268 -35.41 -10.80 -31.06
C GLU A 268 -34.25 -9.83 -30.77
N SER A 269 -33.92 -9.62 -29.50
CA SER A 269 -32.85 -8.71 -29.08
C SER A 269 -31.46 -9.26 -29.44
N VAL A 270 -31.27 -10.57 -29.25
CA VAL A 270 -30.08 -11.32 -29.71
C VAL A 270 -29.94 -11.21 -31.23
N GLY A 271 -31.05 -11.37 -31.97
CA GLY A 271 -31.11 -11.21 -33.42
C GLY A 271 -30.72 -9.81 -33.89
N LYS A 272 -31.19 -8.76 -33.21
CA LYS A 272 -30.85 -7.36 -33.51
C LYS A 272 -29.37 -7.07 -33.32
N GLU A 273 -28.78 -7.53 -32.21
CA GLU A 273 -27.34 -7.36 -31.97
C GLU A 273 -26.50 -8.15 -32.98
N MET A 274 -26.91 -9.36 -33.35
CA MET A 274 -26.26 -10.14 -34.42
C MET A 274 -26.38 -9.47 -35.80
N ALA A 275 -27.55 -8.94 -36.15
CA ALA A 275 -27.78 -8.24 -37.41
C ALA A 275 -26.92 -6.96 -37.54
N ASN A 276 -26.68 -6.28 -36.42
CA ASN A 276 -25.82 -5.11 -36.36
C ASN A 276 -24.31 -5.46 -36.38
N GLY A 277 -23.96 -6.75 -36.28
CA GLY A 277 -22.56 -7.22 -36.20
C GLY A 277 -21.95 -7.15 -34.80
N ASN A 278 -22.75 -6.88 -33.77
CA ASN A 278 -22.33 -6.80 -32.37
C ASN A 278 -22.38 -8.20 -31.71
N LEU A 279 -21.55 -9.13 -32.19
CA LEU A 279 -21.57 -10.54 -31.72
C LEU A 279 -21.30 -10.68 -30.20
N ALA A 280 -20.48 -9.80 -29.64
CA ALA A 280 -20.18 -9.78 -28.21
C ALA A 280 -21.42 -9.40 -27.36
N ASN A 281 -22.22 -8.44 -27.82
CA ASN A 281 -23.46 -8.05 -27.14
C ASN A 281 -24.51 -9.15 -27.26
N ALA A 282 -24.64 -9.76 -28.45
CA ALA A 282 -25.56 -10.88 -28.68
C ALA A 282 -25.26 -12.07 -27.74
N ALA A 283 -23.98 -12.42 -27.56
CA ALA A 283 -23.57 -13.48 -26.63
C ALA A 283 -23.90 -13.13 -25.17
N SER A 284 -23.71 -11.86 -24.78
CA SER A 284 -24.06 -11.37 -23.44
C SER A 284 -25.57 -11.41 -23.20
N GLU A 285 -26.39 -11.02 -24.16
CA GLU A 285 -27.85 -11.08 -24.03
C GLU A 285 -28.37 -12.51 -23.96
N LEU A 286 -27.80 -13.42 -24.76
CA LEU A 286 -28.13 -14.84 -24.70
C LEU A 286 -27.76 -15.45 -23.33
N ALA A 287 -26.61 -15.10 -22.78
CA ALA A 287 -26.16 -15.58 -21.46
C ALA A 287 -27.02 -15.05 -20.30
N ASN A 288 -27.66 -13.89 -20.47
CA ASN A 288 -28.53 -13.27 -19.47
C ASN A 288 -30.01 -13.62 -19.64
N MET A 289 -30.35 -14.48 -20.62
CA MET A 289 -31.73 -14.90 -20.87
C MET A 289 -32.20 -15.90 -19.81
N ASP A 290 -33.24 -15.52 -19.05
CA ASP A 290 -33.80 -16.38 -18.01
C ASP A 290 -34.88 -17.32 -18.60
N LEU A 291 -34.43 -18.52 -18.98
CA LEU A 291 -35.28 -19.58 -19.53
C LEU A 291 -36.33 -20.10 -18.54
N SER A 292 -36.20 -19.78 -17.25
CA SER A 292 -37.11 -20.30 -16.20
C SER A 292 -38.46 -19.59 -16.14
N GLN A 293 -38.61 -18.43 -16.78
CA GLN A 293 -39.86 -17.66 -16.81
C GLN A 293 -40.71 -17.93 -18.06
N MET A 294 -40.23 -18.77 -18.97
CA MET A 294 -40.85 -19.02 -20.26
C MET A 294 -41.88 -20.15 -20.17
N ASN A 295 -42.99 -20.02 -20.88
CA ASN A 295 -43.98 -21.09 -20.97
C ASN A 295 -43.50 -22.22 -21.89
N SER A 296 -44.18 -23.37 -21.87
CA SER A 296 -43.77 -24.55 -22.65
C SER A 296 -43.79 -24.36 -24.17
N GLU A 297 -44.62 -23.45 -24.70
CA GLU A 297 -44.64 -23.09 -26.13
C GLU A 297 -43.46 -22.16 -26.49
N GLU A 298 -43.14 -21.18 -25.64
CA GLU A 298 -42.02 -20.24 -25.78
C GLU A 298 -40.65 -20.96 -25.68
N LEU A 299 -40.54 -21.96 -24.79
CA LEU A 299 -39.36 -22.81 -24.68
C LEU A 299 -39.14 -23.63 -25.94
N GLN A 300 -40.20 -24.16 -26.54
CA GLN A 300 -40.10 -24.96 -27.76
C GLN A 300 -39.72 -24.08 -28.97
N GLN A 301 -40.30 -22.89 -29.10
CA GLN A 301 -39.89 -21.92 -30.13
C GLN A 301 -38.44 -21.48 -29.98
N THR A 302 -38.00 -21.22 -28.75
CA THR A 302 -36.62 -20.81 -28.46
C THR A 302 -35.63 -21.94 -28.78
N ALA A 303 -35.98 -23.20 -28.45
CA ALA A 303 -35.16 -24.36 -28.81
C ALA A 303 -35.04 -24.54 -30.33
N GLU A 304 -36.13 -24.38 -31.09
CA GLU A 304 -36.13 -24.46 -32.55
C GLU A 304 -35.28 -23.34 -33.18
N GLN A 305 -35.36 -22.13 -32.65
CA GLN A 305 -34.57 -20.98 -33.12
C GLN A 305 -33.08 -21.11 -32.77
N LEU A 306 -32.75 -21.61 -31.57
CA LEU A 306 -31.37 -21.94 -31.19
C LEU A 306 -30.80 -23.05 -32.06
N GLN A 307 -31.62 -24.05 -32.42
CA GLN A 307 -31.20 -25.11 -33.35
C GLN A 307 -30.96 -24.56 -34.75
N ALA A 308 -31.81 -23.66 -35.25
CA ALA A 308 -31.61 -23.00 -36.54
C ALA A 308 -30.33 -22.14 -36.55
N MET A 309 -30.06 -21.42 -35.45
CA MET A 309 -28.83 -20.66 -35.25
C MET A 309 -27.61 -21.58 -35.21
N ALA A 310 -27.67 -22.68 -34.45
CA ALA A 310 -26.59 -23.66 -34.37
C ALA A 310 -26.28 -24.28 -35.75
N ASN A 311 -27.32 -24.58 -36.54
CA ASN A 311 -27.16 -25.10 -37.89
C ASN A 311 -26.53 -24.06 -38.85
N ALA A 312 -26.90 -22.79 -38.73
CA ALA A 312 -26.30 -21.70 -39.51
C ALA A 312 -24.82 -21.52 -39.15
N VAL A 313 -24.48 -21.54 -37.85
CA VAL A 313 -23.10 -21.45 -37.36
C VAL A 313 -22.28 -22.68 -37.78
N ALA A 314 -22.85 -23.88 -37.70
CA ALA A 314 -22.21 -25.12 -38.15
C ALA A 314 -21.92 -25.11 -39.66
N SER A 315 -22.79 -24.48 -40.45
CA SER A 315 -22.58 -24.34 -41.90
C SER A 315 -21.43 -23.37 -42.26
N THR A 316 -21.15 -22.40 -41.39
CA THR A 316 -20.01 -21.49 -41.54
C THR A 316 -18.69 -22.06 -41.03
N ASN A 317 -18.70 -23.07 -40.15
CA ASN A 317 -17.49 -23.68 -39.63
C ASN A 317 -17.66 -25.19 -39.35
N PRO A 318 -17.34 -26.08 -40.31
CA PRO A 318 -17.51 -27.53 -40.17
C PRO A 318 -16.60 -28.17 -39.10
N GLN A 319 -15.62 -27.43 -38.57
CA GLN A 319 -14.75 -27.90 -37.47
C GLN A 319 -15.37 -27.69 -36.07
N LEU A 320 -16.34 -26.78 -35.91
CA LEU A 320 -17.05 -26.57 -34.64
C LEU A 320 -18.22 -27.56 -34.42
N ALA A 321 -18.67 -28.25 -35.47
CA ALA A 321 -19.78 -29.21 -35.41
C ALA A 321 -19.35 -30.63 -34.99
N GLN A 322 -18.07 -30.85 -34.65
CA GLN A 322 -17.50 -32.15 -34.30
C GLN A 322 -17.02 -32.28 -32.84
N GLU A 323 -17.24 -31.26 -32.00
CA GLU A 323 -17.19 -31.40 -30.53
C GLU A 323 -18.60 -31.46 -29.94
#